data_AF-A0A352JBG3-F1
#
_entry.id   AF-A0A352JBG3-F1
#
_cell.length_a   1.000
_cell.length_b   1.000
_cell.length_c   1.000
_cell.angle_alpha   90.00
_cell.angle_beta   90.00
_cell.angle_gamma   90.00
#
_symmetry.space_group_name_H-M   'P 1'
#
loop_
_entity.id
_entity.type
_entity.pdbx_description
1 polymer ?
#
loop_
_entity_poly.entity_id
_entity_poly.type
_entity_poly.pdbx_seq_one_letter_code
_entity_poly.pdbx_strand_id
1 'polypeptide(L)'
;MGYEPLHHKYRPQIFADLVGQEAIAHTLTNALNTKRIAPAYLFTGARGTGKTSSARIMAKSLNCLSFDSPTPQPCGKCELCHSITNGNALDITEIDAASNTGVDNIRELIERAQFAPVKARFKVYIIDECLTGDTLVQTDSGLMRIDNQDLLGKQVLSYNESLATWEYKKVVRWLERDVKPTLIIKTNQRSLQCTGNHLIRTESGWTAASNIKFGMNIWSPVTVDVEKSWKCHTSLEKVKSITVVGNEPVYDIEVEDNHNFVANGLLVHNCHMLSTAAFNALLKTLEEPPERVTFILATT
;
A
#
# COMPACT_ATOMS: atom_id res chain seq x y z
N MET A 1 10.89 22.48 20.09
CA MET A 1 9.84 21.62 19.52
C MET A 1 10.23 21.28 18.09
N GLY A 2 9.95 20.06 17.61
CA GLY A 2 10.14 19.73 16.19
C GLY A 2 9.06 20.37 15.32
N TYR A 3 9.33 20.51 14.03
CA TYR A 3 8.33 20.91 13.04
C TYR A 3 7.34 19.76 12.79
N GLU A 4 6.07 19.97 13.11
CA GLU A 4 4.99 19.04 12.79
C GLU A 4 4.29 19.47 11.49
N PRO A 5 4.20 18.61 10.46
CA PRO A 5 3.45 18.93 9.25
C PRO A 5 1.97 19.22 9.53
N LEU A 6 1.42 20.24 8.89
CA LEU A 6 0.03 20.68 9.11
C LEU A 6 -1.00 19.56 8.88
N HIS A 7 -0.75 18.64 7.94
CA HIS A 7 -1.62 17.49 7.65
C HIS A 7 -1.61 16.38 8.73
N HIS A 8 -0.65 16.42 9.66
CA HIS A 8 -0.70 15.62 10.90
C HIS A 8 -1.37 16.41 12.02
N LYS A 9 -0.92 17.64 12.26
CA LYS A 9 -1.43 18.53 13.31
C LYS A 9 -2.94 18.78 13.24
N TYR A 10 -3.48 18.93 12.03
CA TYR A 10 -4.90 19.19 11.75
C TYR A 10 -5.62 17.94 11.20
N ARG A 11 -5.10 16.73 11.45
CA ARG A 11 -5.75 15.49 11.02
C ARG A 11 -7.08 15.29 11.78
N PRO A 12 -8.21 15.08 11.07
CA PRO A 12 -9.53 14.82 11.68
C PRO A 12 -9.50 13.79 12.81
N GLN A 13 -10.13 14.13 13.94
CA GLN A 13 -10.14 13.33 15.17
C GLN A 13 -11.47 12.63 15.44
N ILE A 14 -12.58 13.27 15.09
CA ILE A 14 -13.95 12.75 15.10
C ILE A 14 -14.60 12.88 13.71
N PHE A 15 -15.72 12.20 13.46
CA PHE A 15 -16.37 12.25 12.13
C PHE A 15 -16.89 13.64 11.74
N ALA A 16 -17.21 14.50 12.72
CA ALA A 16 -17.61 15.88 12.48
C ALA A 16 -16.47 16.79 11.98
N ASP A 17 -15.21 16.36 12.06
CA ASP A 17 -14.05 17.08 11.53
C ASP A 17 -13.82 16.80 10.03
N LEU A 18 -14.61 15.91 9.41
CA LEU A 18 -14.47 15.53 8.00
C LEU A 18 -15.20 16.52 7.08
N VAL A 19 -14.45 17.48 6.53
CA VAL A 19 -14.93 18.48 5.58
C VAL A 19 -15.41 17.83 4.27
N GLY A 20 -16.64 18.13 3.84
CA GLY A 20 -17.17 17.69 2.54
C GLY A 20 -17.53 16.20 2.46
N GLN A 21 -17.71 15.54 3.62
CA GLN A 21 -18.06 14.12 3.73
C GLN A 21 -19.25 13.90 4.68
N GLU A 22 -20.14 14.89 4.78
CA GLU A 22 -21.21 14.99 5.79
C GLU A 22 -22.15 13.77 5.76
N ALA A 23 -22.47 13.27 4.56
CA ALA A 23 -23.31 12.07 4.38
C ALA A 23 -22.63 10.79 4.93
N ILE A 24 -21.31 10.65 4.76
CA ILE A 24 -20.55 9.51 5.28
C ILE A 24 -20.40 9.64 6.80
N ALA A 25 -20.05 10.84 7.29
CA ALA A 25 -19.93 11.15 8.71
C ALA A 25 -21.24 10.87 9.47
N HIS A 26 -22.38 11.28 8.92
CA HIS A 26 -23.72 11.00 9.46
C HIS A 26 -24.04 9.49 9.44
N THR A 27 -23.73 8.79 8.33
CA THR A 27 -23.99 7.34 8.21
C THR A 27 -23.20 6.53 9.23
N LEU A 28 -21.89 6.78 9.37
CA LEU A 28 -21.04 6.10 10.36
C LEU A 28 -21.42 6.47 11.80
N THR A 29 -21.78 7.73 12.04
CA THR A 29 -22.32 8.19 13.33
C THR A 29 -23.59 7.42 13.72
N ASN A 30 -24.51 7.22 12.77
CA ASN A 30 -25.75 6.49 13.02
C ASN A 30 -25.52 4.98 13.20
N ALA A 31 -24.57 4.38 12.49
CA ALA A 31 -24.15 2.99 12.72
C ALA A 31 -23.65 2.79 14.17
N LEU A 32 -22.83 3.71 14.68
CA LEU A 32 -22.33 3.69 16.06
C LEU A 32 -23.46 3.90 17.08
N ASN A 33 -24.28 4.95 16.91
CA ASN A 33 -25.38 5.27 17.81
C ASN A 33 -26.42 4.13 17.90
N THR A 34 -26.74 3.49 16.78
CA THR A 34 -27.68 2.35 16.72
C THR A 34 -27.02 1.00 17.03
N LYS A 35 -25.71 0.98 17.30
CA LYS A 35 -24.87 -0.22 17.52
C LYS A 35 -24.91 -1.23 16.35
N ARG A 36 -25.26 -0.77 15.15
CA ARG A 36 -25.28 -1.55 13.90
C ARG A 36 -23.91 -1.48 13.20
N ILE A 37 -22.92 -2.11 13.82
CA ILE A 37 -21.57 -2.19 13.27
C ILE A 37 -21.52 -3.30 12.21
N ALA A 38 -21.17 -2.95 10.98
CA ALA A 38 -20.96 -3.93 9.91
C ALA A 38 -19.61 -4.64 10.13
N PRO A 39 -19.47 -5.93 9.74
CA PRO A 39 -18.20 -6.64 9.84
C PRO A 39 -17.14 -6.12 8.86
N ALA A 40 -17.58 -5.48 7.77
CA ALA A 40 -16.72 -4.93 6.74
C ALA A 40 -17.23 -3.55 6.29
N TYR A 41 -16.30 -2.63 6.05
CA TYR A 41 -16.53 -1.34 5.41
C TYR A 41 -15.58 -1.19 4.22
N LEU A 42 -16.10 -0.76 3.07
CA LEU A 42 -15.30 -0.37 1.91
C LEU A 42 -15.38 1.15 1.76
N PHE A 43 -14.26 1.83 1.97
CA PHE A 43 -14.12 3.27 1.74
C PHE A 43 -13.45 3.46 0.38
N THR A 44 -14.22 3.93 -0.59
CA THR A 44 -13.79 4.18 -1.98
C THR A 44 -13.48 5.66 -2.22
N GLY A 45 -12.91 5.97 -3.38
CA GLY A 45 -12.82 7.33 -3.90
C GLY A 45 -11.42 7.92 -3.92
N ALA A 46 -11.33 9.10 -4.55
CA ALA A 46 -10.07 9.76 -4.86
C ALA A 46 -9.13 9.91 -3.65
N ARG A 47 -7.85 10.08 -3.95
CA ARG A 47 -6.79 10.33 -2.99
C ARG A 47 -7.08 11.54 -2.08
N GLY A 48 -6.62 11.49 -0.83
CA GLY A 48 -6.70 12.63 0.08
C GLY A 48 -8.09 12.98 0.62
N THR A 49 -9.16 12.37 0.10
CA THR A 49 -10.57 12.50 0.56
C THR A 49 -10.82 12.07 2.02
N GLY A 50 -9.80 11.53 2.69
CA GLY A 50 -9.83 11.21 4.11
C GLY A 50 -9.97 9.72 4.45
N LYS A 51 -10.10 8.82 3.47
CA LYS A 51 -10.31 7.36 3.64
C LYS A 51 -9.62 6.75 4.88
N THR A 52 -8.28 6.77 4.93
CA THR A 52 -7.48 6.17 6.01
C THR A 52 -7.60 6.95 7.34
N SER A 53 -7.88 8.26 7.30
CA SER A 53 -8.23 9.04 8.49
C SER A 53 -9.61 8.64 9.04
N SER A 54 -10.62 8.47 8.18
CA SER A 54 -11.95 7.95 8.54
C SER A 54 -11.87 6.54 9.12
N ALA A 55 -10.98 5.68 8.60
CA ALA A 55 -10.71 4.35 9.15
C ALA A 55 -10.15 4.43 10.58
N ARG A 56 -9.16 5.30 10.84
CA ARG A 56 -8.63 5.54 12.19
C ARG A 56 -9.63 6.23 13.12
N ILE A 57 -10.52 7.09 12.61
CA ILE A 57 -11.66 7.62 13.38
C ILE A 57 -12.60 6.47 13.76
N MET A 58 -13.00 5.62 12.82
CA MET A 58 -13.88 4.47 13.10
C MET A 58 -13.26 3.52 14.14
N ALA A 59 -11.97 3.21 14.00
CA ALA A 59 -11.24 2.40 14.99
C ALA A 59 -11.24 3.05 16.39
N LYS A 60 -11.01 4.37 16.49
CA LYS A 60 -11.13 5.12 17.75
C LYS A 60 -12.57 5.09 18.29
N SER A 61 -13.57 5.27 17.43
CA SER A 61 -15.00 5.33 17.76
C SER A 61 -15.54 4.01 18.32
N LEU A 62 -15.09 2.87 17.77
CA LEU A 62 -15.42 1.53 18.28
C LEU A 62 -14.79 1.25 19.66
N ASN A 63 -13.57 1.77 19.89
CA ASN A 63 -12.68 1.32 20.96
C ASN A 63 -12.32 2.34 22.05
N CYS A 64 -12.85 3.56 21.99
CA CYS A 64 -12.59 4.59 23.00
C CYS A 64 -12.94 4.09 24.42
N LEU A 65 -11.95 4.09 25.32
CA LEU A 65 -12.08 3.57 26.69
C LEU A 65 -12.81 4.52 27.66
N SER A 66 -13.03 5.78 27.27
CA SER A 66 -13.77 6.76 28.09
C SER A 66 -15.30 6.62 28.00
N PHE A 67 -15.81 5.59 27.33
CA PHE A 67 -17.24 5.28 27.20
C PHE A 67 -17.44 3.76 27.17
N ASP A 68 -18.52 3.26 27.78
CA ASP A 68 -18.77 1.81 27.91
C ASP A 68 -19.22 1.15 26.59
N SER A 69 -19.72 1.94 25.63
CA SER A 69 -20.09 1.51 24.28
C SER A 69 -19.29 2.27 23.19
N PRO A 70 -19.36 1.83 21.92
CA PRO A 70 -18.91 2.66 20.80
C PRO A 70 -19.56 4.05 20.81
N THR A 71 -18.86 5.04 20.28
CA THR A 71 -19.24 6.46 20.28
C THR A 71 -18.85 7.13 18.96
N PRO A 72 -19.66 8.04 18.38
CA PRO A 72 -19.24 8.88 17.25
C PRO A 72 -18.22 9.97 17.65
N GLN A 73 -18.03 10.21 18.96
CA GLN A 73 -17.14 11.21 19.53
C GLN A 73 -16.10 10.53 20.45
N PRO A 74 -15.12 9.80 19.90
CA PRO A 74 -14.01 9.26 20.69
C PRO A 74 -13.21 10.39 21.34
N CYS A 75 -12.78 10.19 22.59
CA CYS A 75 -12.29 11.28 23.44
C CYS A 75 -10.91 11.86 23.06
N GLY A 76 -10.20 11.25 22.10
CA GLY A 76 -8.84 11.63 21.68
C GLY A 76 -7.73 11.38 22.71
N LYS A 77 -8.05 11.26 24.01
CA LYS A 77 -7.12 11.38 25.14
C LYS A 77 -6.92 10.12 26.00
N CYS A 78 -7.67 9.05 25.77
CA CYS A 78 -7.44 7.78 26.47
C CYS A 78 -6.28 7.00 25.81
N GLU A 79 -5.66 6.07 26.54
CA GLU A 79 -4.53 5.24 26.06
C GLU A 79 -4.78 4.71 24.64
N LEU A 80 -5.91 4.03 24.43
CA LEU A 80 -6.24 3.39 23.16
C LEU A 80 -6.54 4.41 22.04
N CYS A 81 -7.07 5.61 22.34
CA CYS A 81 -7.21 6.66 21.33
C CYS A 81 -5.85 7.23 20.90
N HIS A 82 -4.92 7.43 21.84
CA HIS A 82 -3.55 7.82 21.52
C HIS A 82 -2.83 6.72 20.72
N SER A 83 -2.92 5.46 21.14
CA SER A 83 -2.26 4.36 20.44
C SER A 83 -2.79 4.12 19.01
N ILE A 84 -4.09 4.27 18.76
CA ILE A 84 -4.64 4.20 17.39
C ILE A 84 -4.16 5.39 16.55
N THR A 85 -4.06 6.58 17.14
CA THR A 85 -3.57 7.79 16.44
C THR A 85 -2.08 7.66 16.07
N ASN A 86 -1.30 7.03 16.95
CA ASN A 86 0.14 6.76 16.78
C ASN A 86 0.45 5.48 15.99
N GLY A 87 -0.56 4.70 15.58
CA GLY A 87 -0.38 3.44 14.83
C GLY A 87 0.26 2.29 15.62
N ASN A 88 0.12 2.27 16.96
CA ASN A 88 0.74 1.25 17.83
C ASN A 88 -0.24 0.52 18.78
N ALA A 89 -1.54 0.51 18.45
CA ALA A 89 -2.56 -0.19 19.23
C ALA A 89 -2.65 -1.69 18.85
N LEU A 90 -2.45 -2.58 19.82
CA LEU A 90 -2.32 -4.03 19.62
C LEU A 90 -3.47 -4.69 18.82
N ASP A 91 -4.72 -4.29 19.10
CA ASP A 91 -5.92 -4.85 18.47
C ASP A 91 -6.34 -4.14 17.18
N ILE A 92 -5.58 -3.13 16.71
CA ILE A 92 -5.87 -2.36 15.50
C ILE A 92 -4.68 -2.50 14.55
N THR A 93 -4.79 -3.39 13.56
CA THR A 93 -3.71 -3.66 12.60
C THR A 93 -3.96 -2.88 11.30
N GLU A 94 -3.11 -1.89 11.04
CA GLU A 94 -3.07 -1.18 9.75
C GLU A 94 -2.06 -1.88 8.83
N ILE A 95 -2.58 -2.53 7.79
CA ILE A 95 -1.86 -3.44 6.89
C ILE A 95 -1.81 -2.79 5.52
N ASP A 96 -0.68 -2.18 5.20
CA ASP A 96 -0.40 -1.83 3.81
C ASP A 96 -0.27 -3.14 3.00
N ALA A 97 -1.23 -3.41 2.11
CA ALA A 97 -1.32 -4.65 1.35
C ALA A 97 -0.21 -4.77 0.30
N ALA A 98 0.26 -3.64 -0.24
CA ALA A 98 1.47 -3.59 -1.05
C ALA A 98 2.74 -4.00 -0.28
N SER A 99 2.71 -3.98 1.05
CA SER A 99 3.76 -4.49 1.94
C SER A 99 3.53 -5.94 2.40
N ASN A 100 2.32 -6.45 2.24
CA ASN A 100 1.85 -7.71 2.83
C ASN A 100 1.21 -8.62 1.76
N THR A 101 1.77 -8.59 0.55
CA THR A 101 1.32 -9.37 -0.62
C THR A 101 1.49 -10.89 -0.44
N GLY A 102 2.25 -11.33 0.56
CA GLY A 102 2.44 -12.74 0.88
C GLY A 102 1.14 -13.45 1.24
N VAL A 103 0.89 -14.61 0.63
CA VAL A 103 -0.25 -15.50 0.93
C VAL A 103 -0.32 -15.81 2.43
N ASP A 104 0.85 -16.00 3.04
CA ASP A 104 0.97 -16.34 4.46
C ASP A 104 0.75 -15.14 5.38
N ASN A 105 0.99 -13.91 4.95
CA ASN A 105 0.64 -12.70 5.71
C ASN A 105 -0.89 -12.56 5.84
N ILE A 106 -1.65 -12.92 4.79
CA ILE A 106 -3.13 -12.92 4.82
C ILE A 106 -3.68 -14.13 5.57
N ARG A 107 -3.04 -15.31 5.47
CA ARG A 107 -3.38 -16.45 6.35
C ARG A 107 -3.18 -16.08 7.83
N GLU A 108 -2.04 -15.51 8.17
CA GLU A 108 -1.73 -15.06 9.53
C GLU A 108 -2.71 -13.96 9.98
N LEU A 109 -3.12 -13.03 9.10
CA LEU A 109 -4.18 -12.05 9.36
C LEU A 109 -5.49 -12.75 9.74
N ILE A 110 -5.94 -13.72 8.93
CA ILE A 110 -7.19 -14.46 9.13
C ILE A 110 -7.15 -15.31 10.40
N GLU A 111 -6.07 -16.04 10.64
CA GLU A 111 -5.85 -16.80 11.88
C GLU A 111 -5.86 -15.86 13.10
N ARG A 112 -5.14 -14.74 13.04
CA ARG A 112 -5.16 -13.70 14.08
C ARG A 112 -6.56 -13.09 14.26
N ALA A 113 -7.37 -12.99 13.21
CA ALA A 113 -8.73 -12.45 13.28
C ALA A 113 -9.69 -13.36 14.05
N GLN A 114 -9.47 -14.69 14.07
CA GLN A 114 -10.30 -15.61 14.86
C GLN A 114 -10.15 -15.42 16.38
N PHE A 115 -9.05 -14.81 16.85
CA PHE A 115 -8.85 -14.51 18.27
C PHE A 115 -9.47 -13.17 18.68
N ALA A 116 -10.24 -13.19 19.76
CA ALA A 116 -10.86 -12.02 20.37
C ALA A 116 -9.85 -10.88 20.69
N PRO A 117 -10.32 -9.62 20.85
CA PRO A 117 -9.46 -8.50 21.21
C PRO A 117 -8.90 -8.64 22.63
N VAL A 118 -7.69 -8.11 22.88
CA VAL A 118 -6.97 -8.21 24.16
C VAL A 118 -7.22 -7.02 25.08
N LYS A 119 -7.21 -5.79 24.53
CA LYS A 119 -7.50 -4.53 25.25
C LYS A 119 -8.70 -3.79 24.68
N ALA A 120 -8.97 -3.94 23.38
CA ALA A 120 -10.02 -3.23 22.67
C ALA A 120 -11.41 -3.85 22.87
N ARG A 121 -12.46 -3.14 22.43
CA ARG A 121 -13.83 -3.67 22.35
C ARG A 121 -14.06 -4.44 21.04
N PHE A 122 -13.40 -3.99 19.97
CA PHE A 122 -13.41 -4.54 18.61
C PHE A 122 -11.97 -4.64 18.09
N LYS A 123 -11.67 -5.71 17.37
CA LYS A 123 -10.41 -5.89 16.62
C LYS A 123 -10.59 -5.31 15.23
N VAL A 124 -9.70 -4.41 14.80
CA VAL A 124 -9.89 -3.65 13.56
C VAL A 124 -8.72 -3.86 12.61
N TYR A 125 -9.01 -4.25 11.37
CA TYR A 125 -8.04 -4.37 10.29
C TYR A 125 -8.27 -3.27 9.25
N ILE A 126 -7.24 -2.51 8.88
CA ILE A 126 -7.29 -1.40 7.91
C ILE A 126 -6.32 -1.70 6.75
N ILE A 127 -6.69 -1.49 5.48
CA ILE A 127 -5.89 -1.96 4.31
C ILE A 127 -5.68 -0.88 3.21
N ASP A 128 -4.45 -0.71 2.67
CA ASP A 128 -3.95 0.44 1.84
C ASP A 128 -2.69 0.07 0.92
N GLU A 129 -2.29 0.77 -0.18
CA GLU A 129 -1.24 0.28 -1.19
C GLU A 129 -0.31 1.33 -1.96
N CYS A 130 0.87 0.91 -2.52
CA CYS A 130 1.70 1.39 -3.71
C CYS A 130 2.85 2.50 -3.73
N LEU A 131 3.48 2.75 -4.92
CA LEU A 131 4.89 3.19 -5.33
C LEU A 131 5.01 4.61 -6.02
N THR A 132 6.13 5.39 -6.04
CA THR A 132 6.09 6.84 -6.50
C THR A 132 5.94 7.20 -7.99
N GLY A 133 5.32 8.36 -8.23
CA GLY A 133 4.86 8.92 -9.52
C GLY A 133 5.86 9.66 -10.40
N ASP A 134 7.02 10.04 -9.87
CA ASP A 134 8.13 10.62 -10.65
C ASP A 134 8.86 9.58 -11.52
N THR A 135 8.62 8.30 -11.24
CA THR A 135 9.16 7.12 -11.93
C THR A 135 8.88 7.11 -13.43
N LEU A 136 9.91 6.81 -14.21
CA LEU A 136 9.86 6.53 -15.64
C LEU A 136 9.78 5.01 -15.87
N VAL A 137 8.67 4.57 -16.46
CA VAL A 137 8.46 3.21 -16.94
C VAL A 137 9.08 3.07 -18.33
N GLN A 138 9.79 1.96 -18.58
CA GLN A 138 10.34 1.65 -19.89
C GLN A 138 9.31 0.91 -20.75
N THR A 139 8.87 1.55 -21.84
CA THR A 139 7.84 1.06 -22.76
C THR A 139 8.40 0.71 -24.14
N ASP A 140 7.59 0.03 -24.96
CA ASP A 140 7.85 -0.21 -26.39
C ASP A 140 8.04 1.09 -27.23
N SER A 141 7.52 2.20 -26.72
CA SER A 141 7.54 3.52 -27.35
C SER A 141 8.44 4.55 -26.66
N GLY A 142 9.25 4.15 -25.66
CA GLY A 142 10.26 5.01 -25.01
C GLY A 142 10.19 4.97 -23.48
N LEU A 143 10.48 6.11 -22.84
CA LEU A 143 10.26 6.29 -21.40
C LEU A 143 8.97 7.08 -21.18
N MET A 144 8.02 6.52 -20.44
CA MET A 144 6.78 7.19 -20.04
C MET A 144 6.75 7.33 -18.52
N ARG A 145 6.22 8.44 -18.00
CA ARG A 145 6.02 8.60 -16.55
C ARG A 145 4.93 7.64 -16.07
N ILE A 146 5.09 7.06 -14.88
CA ILE A 146 4.10 6.16 -14.28
C ILE A 146 2.78 6.89 -13.94
N ASP A 147 2.80 8.22 -13.77
CA ASP A 147 1.61 9.04 -13.58
C ASP A 147 0.83 9.34 -14.89
N ASN A 148 1.30 8.89 -16.05
CA ASN A 148 0.54 8.99 -17.29
C ASN A 148 -0.37 7.77 -17.51
N GLN A 149 -1.69 8.00 -17.48
CA GLN A 149 -2.73 7.00 -17.76
C GLN A 149 -2.63 6.37 -19.17
N ASP A 150 -1.99 7.04 -20.14
CA ASP A 150 -1.71 6.48 -21.48
C ASP A 150 -0.80 5.23 -21.45
N LEU A 151 -0.21 4.88 -20.30
CA LEU A 151 0.45 3.59 -20.09
C LEU A 151 -0.52 2.41 -20.22
N LEU A 152 -1.82 2.60 -19.95
CA LEU A 152 -2.81 1.53 -20.01
C LEU A 152 -2.89 0.93 -21.43
N GLY A 153 -2.61 -0.37 -21.54
CA GLY A 153 -2.58 -1.09 -22.81
C GLY A 153 -1.29 -0.95 -23.63
N LYS A 154 -0.29 -0.17 -23.19
CA LYS A 154 1.07 -0.18 -23.76
C LYS A 154 1.81 -1.45 -23.37
N GLN A 155 2.87 -1.77 -24.10
CA GLN A 155 3.81 -2.78 -23.63
C GLN A 155 4.93 -2.14 -22.82
N VAL A 156 5.29 -2.76 -21.69
CA VAL A 156 6.39 -2.36 -20.81
C VAL A 156 7.43 -3.46 -20.74
N LEU A 157 8.69 -3.08 -20.53
CA LEU A 157 9.78 -4.02 -20.40
C LEU A 157 9.67 -4.77 -19.06
N SER A 158 9.68 -6.10 -19.15
CA SER A 158 9.46 -7.04 -18.06
C SER A 158 10.48 -8.18 -18.13
N TYR A 159 10.65 -8.93 -17.05
CA TYR A 159 11.55 -10.07 -16.99
C TYR A 159 10.81 -11.37 -16.66
N ASN A 160 10.95 -12.37 -17.53
CA ASN A 160 10.40 -13.70 -17.35
C ASN A 160 11.36 -14.56 -16.51
N GLU A 161 11.05 -14.79 -15.23
CA GLU A 161 11.92 -15.60 -14.36
C GLU A 161 12.02 -17.07 -14.80
N SER A 162 10.98 -17.61 -15.45
CA SER A 162 10.92 -19.01 -15.90
C SER A 162 11.75 -19.27 -17.16
N LEU A 163 11.78 -18.31 -18.09
CA LEU A 163 12.56 -18.38 -19.34
C LEU A 163 13.95 -17.72 -19.22
N ALA A 164 14.19 -16.99 -18.13
CA ALA A 164 15.36 -16.15 -17.90
C ALA A 164 15.58 -15.07 -18.99
N THR A 165 14.50 -14.55 -19.56
CA THR A 165 14.52 -13.59 -20.69
C THR A 165 13.79 -12.30 -20.37
N TRP A 166 14.35 -11.19 -20.86
CA TRP A 166 13.64 -9.91 -20.97
C TRP A 166 12.63 -9.96 -22.12
N GLU A 167 11.41 -9.51 -21.87
CA GLU A 167 10.33 -9.46 -22.87
C GLU A 167 9.40 -8.26 -22.62
N TYR A 168 8.63 -7.90 -23.64
CA TYR A 168 7.61 -6.85 -23.54
C TYR A 168 6.27 -7.47 -23.14
N LYS A 169 5.60 -6.88 -22.16
CA LYS A 169 4.31 -7.33 -21.61
C LYS A 169 3.34 -6.16 -21.50
N LYS A 170 2.06 -6.40 -21.77
CA LYS A 170 1.03 -5.36 -21.76
C LYS A 170 0.70 -4.92 -20.34
N VAL A 171 0.54 -3.61 -20.17
CA VAL A 171 -0.11 -3.01 -18.99
C VAL A 171 -1.61 -3.27 -19.08
N VAL A 172 -2.12 -4.14 -18.20
CA VAL A 172 -3.55 -4.47 -18.11
C VAL A 172 -4.31 -3.53 -17.17
N ARG A 173 -3.61 -2.83 -16.27
CA ARG A 173 -4.21 -1.85 -15.34
C ARG A 173 -3.23 -0.73 -15.00
N TRP A 174 -3.78 0.46 -14.79
CA TRP A 174 -3.08 1.64 -14.29
C TRP A 174 -3.79 2.11 -13.01
N LEU A 175 -3.01 2.50 -11.99
CA LEU A 175 -3.51 2.74 -10.64
C LEU A 175 -2.92 4.04 -10.08
N GLU A 176 -3.74 5.06 -9.86
CA GLU A 176 -3.38 6.20 -8.99
C GLU A 176 -3.53 5.80 -7.52
N ARG A 177 -2.62 6.24 -6.66
CA ARG A 177 -2.51 5.78 -5.26
C ARG A 177 -2.22 6.97 -4.32
N ASP A 178 -2.28 6.78 -3.01
CA ASP A 178 -2.34 7.88 -2.02
C ASP A 178 -0.98 8.63 -1.78
N VAL A 179 -0.79 9.39 -0.70
CA VAL A 179 0.53 10.00 -0.37
C VAL A 179 1.29 9.08 0.59
N LYS A 180 2.52 8.66 0.28
CA LYS A 180 3.25 7.68 1.11
C LYS A 180 4.70 8.05 1.42
N PRO A 181 5.23 7.62 2.59
CA PRO A 181 6.61 7.88 2.98
C PRO A 181 7.58 7.08 2.11
N THR A 182 8.50 7.79 1.47
CA THR A 182 9.31 7.25 0.37
C THR A 182 10.80 7.51 0.57
N LEU A 183 11.58 6.70 -0.12
CA LEU A 183 13.04 6.75 -0.12
C LEU A 183 13.55 6.70 -1.56
N ILE A 184 14.68 7.37 -1.80
CA ILE A 184 15.45 7.25 -3.04
C ILE A 184 16.57 6.24 -2.81
N ILE A 185 16.61 5.21 -3.64
CA ILE A 185 17.79 4.37 -3.85
C ILE A 185 18.56 4.96 -5.04
N LYS A 186 19.81 5.38 -4.82
CA LYS A 186 20.74 5.74 -5.90
C LYS A 186 21.71 4.59 -6.13
N THR A 187 21.93 4.23 -7.38
CA THR A 187 22.87 3.17 -7.80
C THR A 187 24.11 3.78 -8.46
N ASN A 188 24.80 3.07 -9.35
CA ASN A 188 25.95 3.61 -10.07
C ASN A 188 25.51 4.63 -11.14
N GLN A 189 24.45 4.32 -11.89
CA GLN A 189 24.01 5.12 -13.04
C GLN A 189 22.56 5.63 -12.93
N ARG A 190 21.78 5.13 -11.97
CA ARG A 190 20.33 5.35 -11.90
C ARG A 190 19.85 5.71 -10.49
N SER A 191 18.59 6.14 -10.39
CA SER A 191 17.93 6.39 -9.11
C SER A 191 16.46 6.05 -9.17
N LEU A 192 15.98 5.22 -8.25
CA LEU A 192 14.57 4.88 -8.08
C LEU A 192 14.07 5.49 -6.78
N GLN A 193 13.00 6.29 -6.87
CA GLN A 193 12.21 6.69 -5.73
C GLN A 193 11.09 5.67 -5.54
N CYS A 194 10.85 5.23 -4.30
CA CYS A 194 9.83 4.23 -3.99
C CYS A 194 9.46 4.23 -2.51
N THR A 195 8.36 3.58 -2.17
CA THR A 195 7.98 3.29 -0.79
C THR A 195 8.83 2.18 -0.20
N GLY A 196 9.14 2.24 1.10
CA GLY A 196 10.10 1.31 1.74
C GLY A 196 9.70 -0.18 1.74
N ASN A 197 8.45 -0.49 1.45
CA ASN A 197 7.93 -1.85 1.27
C ASN A 197 8.22 -2.46 -0.10
N HIS A 198 8.41 -1.62 -1.13
CA HIS A 198 8.32 -2.03 -2.52
C HIS A 198 9.45 -3.01 -2.90
N LEU A 199 9.08 -4.11 -3.59
CA LEU A 199 9.99 -5.20 -3.91
C LEU A 199 10.78 -4.90 -5.19
N ILE A 200 12.10 -4.88 -5.04
CA ILE A 200 13.07 -4.63 -6.12
C ILE A 200 13.90 -5.91 -6.32
N ARG A 201 14.21 -6.26 -7.57
CA ARG A 201 14.99 -7.48 -7.86
C ARG A 201 16.47 -7.25 -7.56
N THR A 202 17.03 -8.05 -6.66
CA THR A 202 18.46 -8.09 -6.33
C THR A 202 19.08 -9.43 -6.74
N GLU A 203 20.41 -9.56 -6.68
CA GLU A 203 21.09 -10.87 -6.79
C GLU A 203 20.53 -11.93 -5.82
N SER A 204 20.17 -11.51 -4.61
CA SER A 204 19.54 -12.34 -3.57
C SER A 204 18.03 -12.58 -3.78
N GLY A 205 17.46 -12.13 -4.91
CA GLY A 205 16.03 -12.19 -5.18
C GLY A 205 15.27 -10.91 -4.83
N TRP A 206 13.95 -11.01 -4.71
CA TRP A 206 13.07 -9.87 -4.44
C TRP A 206 13.28 -9.34 -3.01
N THR A 207 13.70 -8.08 -2.89
CA THR A 207 14.03 -7.42 -1.61
C THR A 207 13.26 -6.12 -1.47
N ALA A 208 12.60 -5.91 -0.33
CA ALA A 208 11.92 -4.65 -0.01
C ALA A 208 12.91 -3.48 0.06
N ALA A 209 12.53 -2.32 -0.50
CA ALA A 209 13.39 -1.14 -0.63
C ALA A 209 14.01 -0.65 0.70
N SER A 210 13.33 -0.84 1.82
CA SER A 210 13.83 -0.54 3.18
C SER A 210 14.93 -1.47 3.68
N ASN A 211 14.99 -2.70 3.15
CA ASN A 211 16.02 -3.69 3.49
C ASN A 211 17.26 -3.59 2.58
N ILE A 212 17.20 -2.78 1.51
CA ILE A 212 18.31 -2.55 0.59
C ILE A 212 19.40 -1.71 1.27
N LYS A 213 20.64 -2.17 1.13
CA LYS A 213 21.82 -1.62 1.81
C LYS A 213 22.88 -1.17 0.79
N PHE A 214 23.77 -0.29 1.25
CA PHE A 214 24.94 0.14 0.48
C PHE A 214 25.71 -1.06 -0.06
N GLY A 215 26.06 -1.02 -1.35
CA GLY A 215 26.84 -2.06 -2.00
C GLY A 215 26.07 -3.32 -2.43
N MET A 216 24.76 -3.43 -2.17
CA MET A 216 23.93 -4.45 -2.82
C MET A 216 23.79 -4.18 -4.32
N ASN A 217 23.57 -5.23 -5.11
CA ASN A 217 23.36 -5.13 -6.56
C ASN A 217 21.88 -5.35 -6.92
N ILE A 218 21.32 -4.42 -7.68
CA ILE A 218 19.95 -4.44 -8.22
C ILE A 218 20.00 -4.84 -9.69
N TRP A 219 19.01 -5.60 -10.16
CA TRP A 219 18.89 -6.01 -11.55
C TRP A 219 18.44 -4.85 -12.44
N SER A 220 19.08 -4.72 -13.59
CA SER A 220 18.83 -3.67 -14.57
C SER A 220 18.83 -4.26 -15.99
N PRO A 221 17.95 -3.84 -16.90
CA PRO A 221 18.11 -4.12 -18.32
C PRO A 221 19.25 -3.30 -18.93
N VAL A 222 19.99 -3.92 -19.85
CA VAL A 222 20.85 -3.24 -20.82
C VAL A 222 20.50 -3.77 -22.20
N THR A 223 19.87 -2.92 -23.01
CA THR A 223 19.68 -3.15 -24.44
C THR A 223 21.02 -3.05 -25.17
N VAL A 224 21.33 -4.04 -26.00
CA VAL A 224 22.48 -4.02 -26.90
C VAL A 224 21.93 -4.11 -28.33
N ASP A 225 22.06 -3.02 -29.08
CA ASP A 225 21.64 -2.96 -30.49
C ASP A 225 22.63 -3.72 -31.37
N VAL A 226 22.53 -5.06 -31.33
CA VAL A 226 23.18 -5.94 -32.30
C VAL A 226 22.32 -5.96 -33.56
N GLU A 227 22.94 -5.69 -34.71
CA GLU A 227 22.23 -5.49 -35.98
C GLU A 227 21.16 -6.56 -36.24
N LYS A 228 19.89 -6.12 -36.31
CA LYS A 228 18.70 -6.91 -36.65
C LYS A 228 18.19 -7.89 -35.56
N SER A 229 18.66 -7.82 -34.31
CA SER A 229 17.94 -8.46 -33.19
C SER A 229 18.01 -7.62 -31.90
N TRP A 230 16.86 -7.15 -31.41
CA TRP A 230 16.76 -6.59 -30.07
C TRP A 230 17.14 -7.67 -29.05
N LYS A 231 18.20 -7.41 -28.29
CA LYS A 231 18.61 -8.25 -27.15
C LYS A 231 18.84 -7.37 -25.95
N CYS A 232 18.14 -7.70 -24.87
CA CYS A 232 18.34 -7.10 -23.56
C CYS A 232 19.05 -8.11 -22.65
N HIS A 233 20.14 -7.67 -22.03
CA HIS A 233 20.92 -8.45 -21.08
C HIS A 233 20.73 -7.87 -19.67
N THR A 234 20.72 -8.72 -18.65
CA THR A 234 20.70 -8.26 -17.25
C THR A 234 22.08 -7.73 -16.85
N SER A 235 22.13 -6.49 -16.39
CA SER A 235 23.29 -5.92 -15.69
C SER A 235 22.98 -5.69 -14.21
N LEU A 236 24.02 -5.39 -13.44
CA LEU A 236 23.97 -5.20 -12.00
C LEU A 236 24.30 -3.76 -11.60
N GLU A 237 23.31 -3.09 -11.02
CA GLU A 237 23.37 -1.73 -10.52
C GLU A 237 23.71 -1.70 -9.03
N LYS A 238 24.92 -1.28 -8.68
CA LYS A 238 25.40 -1.29 -7.30
C LYS A 238 24.90 -0.07 -6.53
N VAL A 239 24.23 -0.30 -5.41
CA VAL A 239 23.63 0.74 -4.56
C VAL A 239 24.70 1.61 -3.91
N LYS A 240 24.56 2.93 -4.06
CA LYS A 240 25.46 3.98 -3.57
C LYS A 240 24.92 4.77 -2.39
N SER A 241 23.61 4.96 -2.30
CA SER A 241 22.97 5.60 -1.15
C SER A 241 21.48 5.25 -1.09
N ILE A 242 20.95 5.15 0.12
CA ILE A 242 19.51 5.17 0.39
C ILE A 242 19.22 6.45 1.18
N THR A 243 18.15 7.17 0.85
CA THR A 243 17.79 8.43 1.53
C THR A 243 16.28 8.54 1.63
N VAL A 244 15.75 8.66 2.86
CA VAL A 244 14.33 8.93 3.09
C VAL A 244 14.03 10.38 2.70
N VAL A 245 12.99 10.60 1.90
CA VAL A 245 12.64 11.91 1.34
C VAL A 245 11.48 12.54 2.11
N GLY A 246 10.37 11.82 2.21
CA GLY A 246 9.12 12.33 2.78
C GLY A 246 7.89 11.66 2.18
N ASN A 247 6.73 12.29 2.37
CA ASN A 247 5.47 11.82 1.85
C ASN A 247 5.26 12.32 0.41
N GLU A 248 5.36 11.43 -0.58
CA GLU A 248 5.31 11.76 -2.01
C GLU A 248 4.15 11.05 -2.73
N PRO A 249 3.73 11.51 -3.92
CA PRO A 249 2.68 10.86 -4.71
C PRO A 249 3.02 9.46 -5.21
N VAL A 250 2.09 8.52 -5.00
CA VAL A 250 2.22 7.15 -5.49
C VAL A 250 1.20 6.74 -6.56
N TYR A 251 1.59 5.79 -7.40
CA TYR A 251 0.94 5.19 -8.57
C TYR A 251 1.46 3.74 -8.72
N ASP A 252 0.82 2.90 -9.54
CA ASP A 252 1.37 1.59 -9.91
C ASP A 252 0.77 1.09 -11.24
N ILE A 253 1.38 0.06 -11.83
CA ILE A 253 0.87 -0.61 -13.03
C ILE A 253 0.77 -2.12 -12.84
N GLU A 254 -0.28 -2.70 -13.39
CA GLU A 254 -0.46 -4.15 -13.48
C GLU A 254 -0.07 -4.59 -14.89
N VAL A 255 0.84 -5.56 -14.96
CA VAL A 255 1.48 -6.07 -16.18
C VAL A 255 1.21 -7.57 -16.27
N GLU A 256 0.82 -8.04 -17.45
CA GLU A 256 0.44 -9.43 -17.69
C GLU A 256 1.60 -10.44 -17.51
N ASP A 257 1.25 -11.68 -17.18
CA ASP A 257 2.09 -12.87 -16.95
C ASP A 257 3.20 -12.77 -15.89
N ASN A 258 4.15 -11.84 -16.07
CA ASN A 258 5.41 -11.79 -15.31
C ASN A 258 5.29 -11.03 -13.98
N HIS A 259 4.24 -10.22 -13.82
CA HIS A 259 3.96 -9.41 -12.63
C HIS A 259 5.11 -8.48 -12.16
N ASN A 260 5.98 -8.08 -13.09
CA ASN A 260 7.09 -7.16 -12.85
C ASN A 260 7.35 -6.24 -14.06
N PHE A 261 8.00 -5.10 -13.83
CA PHE A 261 8.34 -4.10 -14.87
C PHE A 261 9.67 -3.39 -14.59
N VAL A 262 10.07 -2.50 -15.50
CA VAL A 262 11.26 -1.66 -15.36
C VAL A 262 10.89 -0.22 -15.01
N ALA A 263 11.34 0.22 -13.83
CA ALA A 263 11.14 1.56 -13.28
C ALA A 263 12.48 2.27 -13.08
N ASN A 264 12.65 3.45 -13.68
CA ASN A 264 13.93 4.18 -13.75
C ASN A 264 15.12 3.28 -14.12
N GLY A 265 14.91 2.33 -15.04
CA GLY A 265 15.91 1.37 -15.48
C GLY A 265 16.34 0.32 -14.44
N LEU A 266 15.57 0.11 -13.37
CA LEU A 266 15.73 -0.97 -12.40
C LEU A 266 14.52 -1.90 -12.44
N LEU A 267 14.72 -3.20 -12.15
CA LEU A 267 13.67 -4.21 -12.17
C LEU A 267 12.85 -4.21 -10.86
N VAL A 268 11.55 -3.96 -10.99
CA VAL A 268 10.59 -3.78 -9.90
C VAL A 268 9.40 -4.72 -10.03
N HIS A 269 8.81 -5.09 -8.89
CA HIS A 269 7.64 -5.96 -8.81
C HIS A 269 6.34 -5.12 -8.86
N ASN A 270 5.32 -5.52 -9.63
CA ASN A 270 3.99 -4.90 -9.52
C ASN A 270 3.46 -5.13 -8.09
N CYS A 271 2.67 -4.24 -7.48
CA CYS A 271 1.96 -4.64 -6.27
C CYS A 271 0.87 -5.68 -6.63
N HIS A 272 1.15 -6.94 -6.29
CA HIS A 272 0.25 -8.06 -6.51
C HIS A 272 -1.07 -7.87 -5.76
N MET A 273 -2.20 -8.01 -6.46
CA MET A 273 -3.45 -8.38 -5.80
C MET A 273 -3.28 -9.73 -5.09
N LEU A 274 -4.04 -9.93 -4.01
CA LEU A 274 -4.03 -11.16 -3.22
C LEU A 274 -4.23 -12.41 -4.09
N SER A 275 -3.45 -13.47 -3.84
CA SER A 275 -3.63 -14.75 -4.54
C SER A 275 -5.06 -15.26 -4.35
N THR A 276 -5.61 -15.97 -5.33
CA THR A 276 -7.03 -16.42 -5.29
C THR A 276 -7.35 -17.24 -4.03
N ALA A 277 -6.39 -17.99 -3.49
CA ALA A 277 -6.55 -18.72 -2.23
C ALA A 277 -6.60 -17.79 -1.00
N ALA A 278 -5.73 -16.78 -0.94
CA ALA A 278 -5.74 -15.76 0.13
C ALA A 278 -6.99 -14.88 0.05
N PHE A 279 -7.38 -14.49 -1.16
CA PHE A 279 -8.59 -13.69 -1.43
C PHE A 279 -9.86 -14.46 -1.05
N ASN A 280 -10.00 -15.73 -1.45
CA ASN A 280 -11.16 -16.55 -1.08
C ASN A 280 -11.23 -16.84 0.44
N ALA A 281 -10.09 -17.02 1.10
CA ALA A 281 -10.04 -17.17 2.56
C ALA A 281 -10.44 -15.86 3.27
N LEU A 282 -10.02 -14.71 2.74
CA LEU A 282 -10.44 -13.40 3.24
C LEU A 282 -11.93 -13.19 3.02
N LEU A 283 -12.46 -13.44 1.80
CA LEU A 283 -13.90 -13.37 1.50
C LEU A 283 -14.72 -14.22 2.48
N LYS A 284 -14.33 -15.48 2.71
CA LYS A 284 -15.00 -16.32 3.70
C LYS A 284 -14.98 -15.71 5.11
N THR A 285 -13.90 -15.01 5.48
CA THR A 285 -13.78 -14.30 6.77
C THR A 285 -14.61 -13.00 6.82
N LEU A 286 -15.05 -12.46 5.67
CA LEU A 286 -16.01 -11.36 5.59
C LEU A 286 -17.47 -11.87 5.58
N GLU A 287 -17.72 -13.06 5.04
CA GLU A 287 -19.03 -13.75 5.03
C GLU A 287 -19.38 -14.39 6.38
N GLU A 288 -18.41 -15.04 7.02
CA GLU A 288 -18.50 -15.64 8.37
C GLU A 288 -17.58 -14.89 9.37
N PRO A 289 -17.86 -13.61 9.69
CA PRO A 289 -16.97 -12.76 10.48
C PRO A 289 -16.91 -13.17 11.97
N PRO A 290 -15.71 -13.27 12.58
CA PRO A 290 -15.60 -13.53 14.02
C PRO A 290 -16.19 -12.39 14.88
N GLU A 291 -16.71 -12.72 16.07
CA GLU A 291 -17.39 -11.73 16.92
C GLU A 291 -16.46 -10.56 17.27
N ARG A 292 -16.95 -9.33 17.04
CA ARG A 292 -16.24 -8.06 17.30
C ARG A 292 -14.98 -7.83 16.44
N VAL A 293 -14.83 -8.52 15.32
CA VAL A 293 -13.87 -8.11 14.28
C VAL A 293 -14.53 -7.10 13.34
N THR A 294 -13.74 -6.16 12.81
CA THR A 294 -14.18 -5.22 11.78
C THR A 294 -13.08 -4.94 10.78
N PHE A 295 -13.36 -5.15 9.50
CA PHE A 295 -12.44 -4.86 8.39
C PHE A 295 -12.79 -3.50 7.76
N ILE A 296 -11.79 -2.69 7.44
CA ILE A 296 -11.93 -1.40 6.77
C ILE A 296 -10.97 -1.37 5.58
N LEU A 297 -11.53 -1.63 4.41
CA LEU A 297 -10.83 -1.63 3.13
C LEU A 297 -10.81 -0.20 2.59
N ALA A 298 -9.63 0.40 2.41
CA ALA A 298 -9.49 1.71 1.77
C ALA A 298 -8.97 1.53 0.34
N THR A 299 -9.80 1.82 -0.66
CA THR A 299 -9.44 1.79 -2.08
C THR A 299 -9.66 3.17 -2.70
N THR A 300 -8.95 3.44 -3.79
CA THR A 300 -9.46 4.34 -4.83
C THR A 300 -10.68 3.71 -5.48
#